data_AF-A0A7T5JDH2-F1
#
_entry.id   AF-A0A7T5JDH2-F1
#
_cell.length_a   1.000
_cell.length_b   1.000
_cell.length_c   1.000
_cell.angle_alpha   90.00
_cell.angle_beta   90.00
_cell.angle_gamma   90.00
#
_symmetry.space_group_name_H-M   'P 1'
#
loop_
_entity.id
_entity.type
_entity.pdbx_description
1 polymer ?
#
loop_
_entity_poly.entity_id
_entity_poly.type
_entity_poly.pdbx_seq_one_letter_code
_entity_poly.pdbx_strand_id
1 'polypeptide(L)'
;MMPDQIEIYVRSSPLGSVGIHWRNVSKPEQLKEDPEILMEQVVPDGDSKISVNSAISDKNPCLILAKYNGKVFLEVTGIDATPDRSEKLGRRISEVVLWVGDDNKETEERLRKLAYCALLGLWDLESKFRTTISSSIEFDGLNDYKVKADDLNKIYEDPENHTENLELEDSSHPNQNYLECNKFKTDKEVVQIATQLRKGSFDGMETAVVISEIKQTESERWLNHRGNVASLTAKPEVIEQKVKEDSFSEAIDGSAGRSEPKKKTSSHPPKRGVVALLLIISLIILLMILWAARTQVFNILQSQSDSQSVPTMMQNE
;
A
#
# COMPACT_ATOMS: atom_id res chain seq x y z
N MET A 1 -1.61 -37.10 6.62
CA MET A 1 -1.21 -35.69 6.48
C MET A 1 -2.37 -34.86 6.95
N MET A 2 -2.16 -33.98 7.93
CA MET A 2 -3.18 -32.97 8.23
C MET A 2 -3.21 -32.00 7.04
N PRO A 3 -4.39 -31.52 6.62
CA PRO A 3 -4.45 -30.51 5.57
C PRO A 3 -3.59 -29.31 5.98
N ASP A 4 -2.81 -28.78 5.04
CA ASP A 4 -2.03 -27.55 5.21
C ASP A 4 -2.95 -26.47 5.78
N GLN A 5 -2.71 -26.08 7.03
CA GLN A 5 -3.57 -25.15 7.73
C GLN A 5 -3.11 -23.73 7.38
N ILE A 6 -3.67 -23.18 6.30
CA ILE A 6 -3.53 -21.75 6.01
C ILE A 6 -4.41 -20.94 6.96
N GLU A 7 -3.86 -19.86 7.50
CA GLU A 7 -4.61 -18.85 8.21
C GLU A 7 -4.86 -17.66 7.28
N ILE A 8 -6.10 -17.18 7.23
CA ILE A 8 -6.48 -16.03 6.41
C ILE A 8 -6.94 -14.92 7.33
N TYR A 9 -6.40 -13.73 7.11
CA TYR A 9 -6.69 -12.52 7.85
C TYR A 9 -7.18 -11.44 6.90
N VAL A 10 -8.18 -10.68 7.32
CA VAL A 10 -8.71 -9.54 6.58
C VAL A 10 -8.67 -8.31 7.49
N ARG A 11 -8.16 -7.19 6.96
CA ARG A 11 -8.24 -5.88 7.62
C ARG A 11 -9.21 -5.00 6.85
N SER A 12 -10.23 -4.50 7.54
CA SER A 12 -11.25 -3.64 6.94
C SER A 12 -11.74 -2.54 7.87
N SER A 13 -12.55 -1.63 7.33
CA SER A 13 -13.28 -0.63 8.10
C SER A 13 -14.75 -1.05 8.29
N PRO A 14 -15.26 -1.07 9.53
CA PRO A 14 -16.68 -1.14 9.80
C PRO A 14 -17.36 0.22 9.55
N LEU A 15 -18.70 0.27 9.69
CA LEU A 15 -19.51 1.49 9.52
C LEU A 15 -19.33 2.52 10.64
N GLY A 16 -19.09 2.05 11.86
CA GLY A 16 -19.14 2.80 13.11
C GLY A 16 -17.77 3.22 13.61
N SER A 17 -17.67 3.50 14.91
CA SER A 17 -16.51 4.17 15.51
C SER A 17 -15.38 3.24 15.97
N VAL A 18 -15.52 1.91 15.81
CA VAL A 18 -14.49 0.93 16.21
C VAL A 18 -13.17 1.13 15.45
N GLY A 19 -13.25 1.68 14.24
CA GLY A 19 -12.07 1.88 13.39
C GLY A 19 -11.62 0.61 12.68
N ILE A 20 -10.55 0.75 11.91
CA ILE A 20 -9.98 -0.31 11.08
C ILE A 20 -9.36 -1.37 11.99
N HIS A 21 -9.68 -2.64 11.76
CA HIS A 21 -9.16 -3.75 12.55
C HIS A 21 -8.97 -5.00 11.70
N TRP A 22 -8.27 -5.99 12.25
CA TRP A 22 -8.06 -7.31 11.65
C TRP A 22 -9.09 -8.32 12.15
N ARG A 23 -9.42 -9.27 11.26
CA ARG A 23 -10.23 -10.45 11.55
C ARG A 23 -9.57 -11.69 10.97
N ASN A 24 -9.43 -12.74 11.78
CA ASN A 24 -9.08 -14.07 11.27
C ASN A 24 -10.37 -14.71 10.72
N VAL A 25 -10.36 -15.11 9.47
CA VAL A 25 -11.54 -15.59 8.74
C VAL A 25 -12.08 -16.89 9.32
N SER A 26 -11.22 -17.70 9.94
CA SER A 26 -11.58 -18.98 10.56
C SER A 26 -12.02 -18.86 12.02
N LYS A 27 -11.93 -17.66 12.61
CA LYS A 27 -12.29 -17.41 14.01
C LYS A 27 -13.43 -16.39 14.09
N PRO A 28 -14.39 -16.57 15.02
CA PRO A 28 -15.50 -15.62 15.15
C PRO A 28 -15.05 -14.28 15.74
N GLU A 29 -13.95 -14.25 16.48
CA GLU A 29 -13.49 -13.10 17.26
C GLU A 29 -12.67 -12.11 16.43
N GLN A 30 -12.85 -10.83 16.72
CA GLN A 30 -11.98 -9.74 16.26
C GLN A 30 -10.60 -9.88 16.91
N LEU A 31 -9.54 -9.63 16.14
CA LEU A 31 -8.20 -9.53 16.71
C LEU A 31 -8.03 -8.19 17.44
N LYS A 32 -7.49 -8.27 18.66
CA LYS A 32 -7.14 -7.08 19.45
C LYS A 32 -5.89 -6.37 18.94
N GLU A 33 -5.01 -7.13 18.27
CA GLU A 33 -3.70 -6.71 17.81
C GLU A 33 -3.49 -7.18 16.36
N ASP A 34 -2.46 -6.66 15.68
CA ASP A 34 -2.09 -7.12 14.35
C ASP A 34 -1.65 -8.60 14.37
N PRO A 35 -1.82 -9.36 13.29
CA PRO A 35 -1.27 -10.71 13.17
C PRO A 35 0.23 -10.74 13.51
N GLU A 36 0.65 -11.68 14.35
CA GLU A 36 2.01 -11.75 14.90
C GLU A 36 3.09 -11.71 13.81
N ILE A 37 2.86 -12.40 12.69
CA ILE A 37 3.78 -12.46 11.55
C ILE A 37 4.09 -11.08 10.93
N LEU A 38 3.16 -10.12 11.02
CA LEU A 38 3.36 -8.77 10.50
C LEU A 38 4.17 -7.87 11.44
N MET A 39 4.20 -8.24 12.73
CA MET A 39 4.99 -7.57 13.77
C MET A 39 6.44 -8.03 13.77
N GLU A 40 6.72 -9.17 13.13
CA GLU A 40 8.07 -9.69 12.99
C GLU A 40 8.94 -8.77 12.11
N GLN A 41 10.22 -8.69 12.47
CA GLN A 41 11.20 -7.82 11.83
C GLN A 41 11.90 -8.57 10.70
N VAL A 42 11.46 -8.33 9.48
CA VAL A 42 11.89 -9.12 8.31
C VAL A 42 12.85 -8.35 7.40
N VAL A 43 12.93 -7.01 7.51
CA VAL A 43 13.81 -6.17 6.67
C VAL A 43 14.83 -5.43 7.54
N PRO A 44 16.15 -5.68 7.39
CA PRO A 44 17.18 -4.80 7.96
C PRO A 44 17.24 -3.48 7.16
N ASP A 45 17.21 -2.33 7.84
CA ASP A 45 17.48 -0.98 7.30
C ASP A 45 18.58 -0.30 8.14
N GLY A 46 19.84 -0.54 7.79
CA GLY A 46 20.99 -0.10 8.59
C GLY A 46 20.96 -0.66 10.02
N ASP A 47 21.06 0.23 11.02
CA ASP A 47 20.98 -0.12 12.45
C ASP A 47 19.53 -0.40 12.94
N SER A 48 18.52 -0.19 12.10
CA SER A 48 17.11 -0.38 12.44
C SER A 48 16.49 -1.51 11.63
N LYS A 49 15.81 -2.44 12.29
CA LYS A 49 15.03 -3.47 11.59
C LYS A 49 13.58 -3.00 11.43
N ILE A 50 13.09 -3.01 10.20
CA ILE A 50 11.74 -2.60 9.80
C ILE A 50 10.84 -3.85 9.79
N SER A 51 9.66 -3.73 10.42
CA SER A 51 8.61 -4.76 10.36
C SER A 51 8.00 -4.86 8.96
N VAL A 52 7.42 -6.02 8.62
CA VAL A 52 6.72 -6.23 7.34
C VAL A 52 5.68 -5.12 7.11
N ASN A 53 4.88 -4.82 8.13
CA ASN A 53 3.85 -3.78 8.10
C ASN A 53 4.40 -2.38 7.75
N SER A 54 5.63 -2.07 8.18
CA SER A 54 6.26 -0.78 7.88
C SER A 54 6.90 -0.69 6.49
N ALA A 55 7.03 -1.82 5.78
CA ALA A 55 7.62 -1.84 4.44
C ALA A 55 6.64 -1.41 3.34
N ILE A 56 5.35 -1.28 3.68
CA ILE A 56 4.26 -0.94 2.76
C ILE A 56 3.33 0.13 3.35
N SER A 57 2.51 0.71 2.47
CA SER A 57 1.49 1.69 2.84
C SER A 57 0.15 1.22 2.30
N ASP A 58 -0.84 1.07 3.19
CA ASP A 58 -2.23 0.69 2.86
C ASP A 58 -2.92 1.61 1.84
N LYS A 59 -2.32 2.78 1.56
CA LYS A 59 -2.85 3.75 0.60
C LYS A 59 -2.65 3.33 -0.86
N ASN A 60 -1.59 2.57 -1.15
CA ASN A 60 -1.22 2.18 -2.51
C ASN A 60 -1.48 0.68 -2.68
N PRO A 61 -1.97 0.24 -3.85
CA PRO A 61 -2.01 -1.18 -4.20
C PRO A 61 -0.62 -1.80 -4.10
N CYS A 62 -0.47 -2.79 -3.22
CA CYS A 62 0.80 -3.44 -2.98
C CYS A 62 0.59 -4.92 -2.63
N LEU A 63 1.60 -5.74 -2.92
CA LEU A 63 1.69 -7.08 -2.38
C LEU A 63 3.07 -7.34 -1.79
N ILE A 64 3.11 -8.12 -0.72
CA ILE A 64 4.32 -8.69 -0.12
C ILE A 64 4.18 -10.20 -0.18
N LEU A 65 5.12 -10.87 -0.84
CA LEU A 65 5.31 -12.31 -0.72
C LEU A 65 6.61 -12.54 0.04
N ALA A 66 6.53 -13.27 1.16
CA ALA A 66 7.70 -13.48 1.99
C ALA A 66 7.75 -14.87 2.62
N LYS A 67 8.97 -15.31 2.86
CA LYS A 67 9.35 -16.49 3.62
C LYS A 67 10.22 -16.04 4.78
N TYR A 68 9.81 -16.35 6.00
CA TYR A 68 10.53 -15.97 7.21
C TYR A 68 10.12 -16.87 8.38
N ASN A 69 11.07 -17.22 9.25
CA ASN A 69 10.82 -17.93 10.51
C ASN A 69 9.97 -19.21 10.35
N GLY A 70 10.24 -20.00 9.31
CA GLY A 70 9.49 -21.23 9.03
C GLY A 70 8.03 -21.00 8.58
N LYS A 71 7.68 -19.78 8.20
CA LYS A 71 6.38 -19.41 7.62
C LYS A 71 6.57 -18.84 6.21
N VAL A 72 5.54 -19.00 5.39
CA VAL A 72 5.38 -18.26 4.13
C VAL A 72 4.06 -17.52 4.20
N PHE A 73 4.07 -16.25 3.78
CA PHE A 73 2.87 -15.43 3.77
C PHE A 73 2.78 -14.54 2.54
N LEU A 74 1.55 -14.19 2.19
CA LEU A 74 1.21 -13.22 1.16
C LEU A 74 0.30 -12.16 1.79
N GLU A 75 0.73 -10.91 1.78
CA GLU A 75 -0.10 -9.77 2.11
C GLU A 75 -0.44 -9.00 0.84
N VAL A 76 -1.71 -8.62 0.68
CA VAL A 76 -2.19 -7.81 -0.45
C VAL A 76 -2.99 -6.63 0.09
N THR A 77 -2.57 -5.41 -0.23
CA THR A 77 -3.18 -4.15 0.22
C THR A 77 -3.68 -3.31 -0.96
N GLY A 78 -4.45 -2.27 -0.67
CA GLY A 78 -4.93 -1.33 -1.68
C GLY A 78 -6.09 -1.87 -2.53
N ILE A 79 -6.76 -2.94 -2.10
CA ILE A 79 -7.95 -3.48 -2.77
C ILE A 79 -9.15 -2.63 -2.37
N ASP A 80 -9.81 -1.99 -3.32
CA ASP A 80 -10.99 -1.19 -3.02
C ASP A 80 -12.14 -2.07 -2.54
N ALA A 81 -12.83 -1.64 -1.48
CA ALA A 81 -14.12 -2.22 -1.12
C ALA A 81 -15.16 -1.97 -2.21
N THR A 82 -16.30 -2.67 -2.15
CA THR A 82 -17.40 -2.41 -3.08
C THR A 82 -17.85 -0.95 -3.06
N PRO A 83 -18.32 -0.40 -4.19
CA PRO A 83 -18.79 0.99 -4.27
C PRO A 83 -19.81 1.34 -3.18
N ASP A 84 -20.80 0.46 -2.96
CA ASP A 84 -21.82 0.61 -1.92
C ASP A 84 -21.23 0.81 -0.52
N ARG A 85 -20.14 0.11 -0.19
CA ARG A 85 -19.50 0.24 1.12
C ARG A 85 -18.78 1.58 1.25
N SER A 86 -18.05 1.97 0.21
CA SER A 86 -17.34 3.27 0.18
C SER A 86 -18.32 4.45 0.21
N GLU A 87 -19.44 4.35 -0.53
CA GLU A 87 -20.50 5.36 -0.53
C GLU A 87 -21.14 5.52 0.84
N LYS A 88 -21.49 4.42 1.52
CA LYS A 88 -22.05 4.44 2.87
C LYS A 88 -21.14 5.11 3.91
N LEU A 89 -19.81 4.99 3.77
CA LEU A 89 -18.85 5.66 4.63
C LEU A 89 -18.45 7.06 4.15
N GLY A 90 -18.89 7.49 2.97
CA GLY A 90 -18.51 8.77 2.37
C GLY A 90 -17.01 8.90 2.08
N ARG A 91 -16.28 7.77 2.00
CA ARG A 91 -14.83 7.74 1.76
C ARG A 91 -14.42 6.42 1.13
N ARG A 92 -13.27 6.42 0.45
CA ARG A 92 -12.62 5.19 -0.03
C ARG A 92 -12.30 4.27 1.14
N ILE A 93 -12.66 2.99 1.01
CA ILE A 93 -12.22 1.92 1.90
C ILE A 93 -11.24 1.06 1.11
N SER A 94 -10.07 0.84 1.71
CA SER A 94 -9.11 -0.13 1.20
C SER A 94 -9.09 -1.33 2.13
N GLU A 95 -9.20 -2.50 1.53
CA GLU A 95 -9.10 -3.81 2.17
C GLU A 95 -7.65 -4.29 2.13
N VAL A 96 -7.29 -5.06 3.16
CA VAL A 96 -6.05 -5.84 3.20
C VAL A 96 -6.40 -7.29 3.45
N VAL A 97 -5.73 -8.20 2.75
CA VAL A 97 -5.85 -9.64 2.98
C VAL A 97 -4.45 -10.23 3.17
N LEU A 98 -4.31 -11.07 4.19
CA LEU A 98 -3.09 -11.76 4.53
C LEU A 98 -3.36 -13.26 4.61
N TRP A 99 -2.58 -14.04 3.87
CA TRP A 99 -2.53 -15.50 3.97
C TRP A 99 -1.23 -15.92 4.62
N VAL A 100 -1.28 -16.77 5.65
CA VAL A 100 -0.11 -17.24 6.41
C VAL A 100 -0.15 -18.75 6.51
N GLY A 101 0.93 -19.43 6.14
CA GLY A 101 1.05 -20.87 6.28
C GLY A 101 2.46 -21.29 6.66
N ASP A 102 2.63 -22.58 6.90
CA ASP A 102 3.94 -23.17 7.18
C ASP A 102 4.83 -23.11 5.93
N ASP A 103 6.13 -22.98 6.16
CA ASP A 103 7.14 -23.05 5.10
C ASP A 103 7.27 -24.48 4.57
N ASN A 104 6.38 -24.80 3.63
CA ASN A 104 6.42 -26.00 2.83
C ASN A 104 6.20 -25.66 1.36
N LYS A 105 6.62 -26.57 0.48
CA LYS A 105 6.61 -26.35 -0.97
C LYS A 105 5.20 -26.10 -1.53
N GLU A 106 4.19 -26.79 -0.99
CA GLU A 106 2.81 -26.67 -1.48
C GLU A 106 2.20 -25.32 -1.11
N THR A 107 2.34 -24.90 0.14
CA THR A 107 1.91 -23.59 0.63
C THR A 107 2.63 -22.47 -0.12
N GLU A 108 3.96 -22.57 -0.29
CA GLU A 108 4.73 -21.59 -1.05
C GLU A 108 4.24 -21.49 -2.50
N GLU A 109 4.05 -22.62 -3.19
CA GLU A 109 3.57 -22.64 -4.57
C GLU A 109 2.18 -22.00 -4.70
N ARG A 110 1.25 -22.34 -3.79
CA ARG A 110 -0.10 -21.75 -3.77
C ARG A 110 -0.04 -20.24 -3.55
N LEU A 111 0.76 -19.76 -2.60
CA LEU A 111 0.92 -18.33 -2.33
C LEU A 111 1.59 -17.59 -3.49
N ARG A 112 2.51 -18.22 -4.23
CA ARG A 112 3.09 -17.66 -5.46
C ARG A 112 2.07 -17.55 -6.59
N LYS A 113 1.23 -18.56 -6.79
CA LYS A 113 0.10 -18.48 -7.75
C LYS A 113 -0.89 -17.40 -7.35
N LEU A 114 -1.16 -17.27 -6.06
CA LEU A 114 -2.03 -16.23 -5.53
C LEU A 114 -1.42 -14.83 -5.71
N ALA A 115 -0.12 -14.66 -5.50
CA ALA A 115 0.61 -13.42 -5.76
C ALA A 115 0.57 -13.02 -7.24
N TYR A 116 0.61 -13.98 -8.15
CA TYR A 116 0.39 -13.75 -9.59
C TYR A 116 -1.00 -13.17 -9.85
N CYS A 117 -2.06 -13.80 -9.32
CA CYS A 117 -3.43 -13.31 -9.47
C CYS A 117 -3.59 -11.91 -8.87
N ALA A 118 -3.04 -11.70 -7.67
CA ALA A 118 -3.06 -10.43 -6.98
C ALA A 118 -2.37 -9.33 -7.81
N LEU A 119 -1.17 -9.59 -8.34
CA LEU A 119 -0.42 -8.59 -9.10
C LEU A 119 -1.16 -8.16 -10.36
N LEU A 120 -1.71 -9.12 -11.12
CA LEU A 120 -2.52 -8.84 -12.30
C LEU A 120 -3.80 -8.08 -11.93
N GLY A 121 -4.44 -8.49 -10.83
CA GLY A 121 -5.62 -7.83 -10.29
C GLY A 121 -5.36 -6.37 -9.95
N LEU A 122 -4.30 -6.10 -9.15
CA LEU A 122 -3.92 -4.75 -8.76
C LEU A 122 -3.50 -3.89 -9.96
N TRP A 123 -3.01 -4.50 -11.06
CA TRP A 123 -2.69 -3.81 -12.31
C TRP A 123 -3.89 -3.63 -13.27
N ASP A 124 -5.10 -4.04 -12.86
CA ASP A 124 -6.31 -4.00 -13.70
C ASP A 124 -6.24 -4.86 -14.98
N LEU A 125 -5.41 -5.91 -14.99
CA LEU A 125 -5.34 -6.89 -16.09
C LEU A 125 -6.30 -8.07 -15.88
N GLU A 126 -6.81 -8.22 -14.66
CA GLU A 126 -7.70 -9.27 -14.23
C GLU A 126 -8.63 -8.66 -13.17
N SER A 127 -9.92 -9.03 -13.17
CA SER A 127 -10.89 -8.41 -12.26
C SER A 127 -11.47 -9.36 -11.22
N LYS A 128 -11.45 -10.67 -11.47
CA LYS A 128 -12.05 -11.70 -10.63
C LYS A 128 -11.40 -11.78 -9.26
N PHE A 129 -10.06 -11.70 -9.17
CA PHE A 129 -9.37 -11.69 -7.87
C PHE A 129 -9.88 -10.53 -7.01
N ARG A 130 -9.79 -9.29 -7.50
CA ARG A 130 -10.23 -8.08 -6.77
C ARG A 130 -11.72 -8.09 -6.45
N THR A 131 -12.55 -8.50 -7.41
CA THR A 131 -14.00 -8.57 -7.23
C THR A 131 -14.37 -9.61 -6.20
N THR A 132 -13.70 -10.75 -6.18
CA THR A 132 -13.95 -11.80 -5.18
C THR A 132 -13.57 -11.32 -3.79
N ILE A 133 -12.38 -10.71 -3.62
CA ILE A 133 -11.99 -10.14 -2.32
C ILE A 133 -12.99 -9.07 -1.85
N SER A 134 -13.27 -8.07 -2.68
CA SER A 134 -14.13 -6.93 -2.31
C SER A 134 -15.56 -7.36 -1.99
N SER A 135 -16.13 -8.32 -2.73
CA SER A 135 -17.48 -8.85 -2.50
C SER A 135 -17.57 -9.89 -1.38
N SER A 136 -16.43 -10.39 -0.90
CA SER A 136 -16.35 -11.28 0.26
C SER A 136 -16.50 -10.51 1.59
N ILE A 137 -16.36 -9.19 1.58
CA ILE A 137 -16.31 -8.37 2.80
C ILE A 137 -17.52 -7.43 2.82
N GLU A 138 -18.43 -7.68 3.77
CA GLU A 138 -19.67 -6.92 3.94
C GLU A 138 -19.73 -6.31 5.34
N PHE A 139 -20.43 -5.19 5.49
CA PHE A 139 -20.69 -4.66 6.84
C PHE A 139 -21.51 -5.64 7.67
N ASP A 140 -21.22 -5.69 8.97
CA ASP A 140 -21.96 -6.46 9.96
C ASP A 140 -22.33 -5.55 11.15
N GLY A 141 -23.52 -4.96 11.05
CA GLY A 141 -23.93 -3.90 11.95
C GLY A 141 -23.05 -2.65 11.85
N LEU A 142 -23.04 -1.85 12.93
CA LEU A 142 -22.24 -0.62 12.97
C LEU A 142 -20.77 -0.93 13.26
N ASN A 143 -20.49 -1.87 14.14
CA ASN A 143 -19.17 -1.96 14.76
C ASN A 143 -18.27 -3.04 14.16
N ASP A 144 -18.75 -3.79 13.17
CA ASP A 144 -18.04 -4.94 12.61
C ASP A 144 -18.26 -5.08 11.09
N TYR A 145 -17.54 -6.00 10.48
CA TYR A 145 -17.71 -6.51 9.13
C TYR A 145 -17.60 -8.04 9.14
N LYS A 146 -18.37 -8.68 8.28
CA LYS A 146 -18.32 -10.13 8.08
C LYS A 146 -17.52 -10.44 6.82
N VAL A 147 -16.84 -11.59 6.84
CA VAL A 147 -16.08 -12.12 5.71
C VAL A 147 -16.71 -13.44 5.26
N LYS A 148 -16.99 -13.58 3.97
CA LYS A 148 -17.41 -14.84 3.35
C LYS A 148 -16.19 -15.76 3.23
N ALA A 149 -15.93 -16.53 4.28
CA ALA A 149 -14.75 -17.40 4.36
C ALA A 149 -14.60 -18.33 3.16
N ASP A 150 -15.70 -18.92 2.70
CA ASP A 150 -15.72 -19.85 1.56
C ASP A 150 -15.17 -19.22 0.28
N ASP A 151 -15.40 -17.93 0.06
CA ASP A 151 -14.93 -17.26 -1.15
C ASP A 151 -13.41 -17.06 -1.10
N LEU A 152 -12.87 -16.64 0.04
CA LEU A 152 -11.42 -16.50 0.23
C LEU A 152 -10.69 -17.86 0.22
N ASN A 153 -11.31 -18.89 0.79
CA ASN A 153 -10.79 -20.25 0.76
C ASN A 153 -10.73 -20.79 -0.68
N LYS A 154 -11.78 -20.57 -1.48
CA LYS A 154 -11.78 -20.99 -2.91
C LYS A 154 -10.67 -20.32 -3.72
N ILE A 155 -10.40 -19.04 -3.49
CA ILE A 155 -9.28 -18.36 -4.19
C ILE A 155 -7.94 -19.00 -3.80
N TYR A 156 -7.76 -19.37 -2.53
CA TYR A 156 -6.54 -20.03 -2.08
C TYR A 156 -6.40 -21.47 -2.60
N GLU A 157 -7.48 -22.24 -2.56
CA GLU A 157 -7.51 -23.64 -3.03
C GLU A 157 -7.30 -23.75 -4.53
N ASP A 158 -7.82 -22.79 -5.29
CA ASP A 158 -7.75 -22.78 -6.75
C ASP A 158 -7.48 -21.38 -7.31
N PRO A 159 -6.23 -20.89 -7.19
CA PRO A 159 -5.88 -19.57 -7.71
C PRO A 159 -6.00 -19.49 -9.23
N GLU A 160 -5.79 -20.60 -9.94
CA GLU A 160 -5.74 -20.62 -11.41
C GLU A 160 -7.11 -20.37 -12.04
N ASN A 161 -8.19 -20.84 -11.40
CA ASN A 161 -9.55 -20.50 -11.79
C ASN A 161 -9.92 -19.03 -11.54
N HIS A 162 -9.07 -18.26 -10.85
CA HIS A 162 -9.28 -16.84 -10.57
C HIS A 162 -8.45 -15.92 -11.47
N THR A 163 -7.91 -16.44 -12.57
CA THR A 163 -7.27 -15.66 -13.63
C THR A 163 -7.97 -15.89 -14.96
N GLU A 164 -8.29 -14.82 -15.67
CA GLU A 164 -8.56 -14.91 -17.10
C GLU A 164 -7.28 -15.43 -17.78
N ASN A 165 -7.39 -16.43 -18.66
CA ASN A 165 -6.26 -17.01 -19.37
C ASN A 165 -5.59 -15.93 -20.24
N LEU A 166 -4.69 -15.13 -19.66
CA LEU A 166 -3.81 -14.25 -20.40
C LEU A 166 -2.82 -15.17 -21.11
N GLU A 167 -3.11 -15.45 -22.39
CA GLU A 167 -2.19 -16.15 -23.27
C GLU A 167 -0.90 -15.34 -23.36
N LEU A 168 0.09 -15.79 -22.61
CA LEU A 168 1.45 -15.35 -22.79
C LEU A 168 1.96 -16.06 -24.04
N GLU A 169 2.11 -15.31 -25.13
CA GLU A 169 3.11 -15.69 -26.13
C GLU A 169 4.39 -15.99 -25.35
N ASP A 170 4.92 -17.19 -25.55
CA ASP A 170 6.10 -17.73 -24.90
C ASP A 170 7.30 -16.84 -25.30
N SER A 171 7.40 -15.67 -24.69
CA SER A 171 8.35 -14.66 -25.08
C SER A 171 9.69 -15.14 -24.54
N SER A 172 10.51 -15.60 -25.46
CA SER A 172 11.84 -16.20 -25.33
C SER A 172 12.91 -15.26 -24.75
N HIS A 173 12.57 -14.49 -23.72
CA HIS A 173 13.48 -13.64 -22.97
C HIS A 173 13.51 -14.05 -21.48
N PRO A 174 14.36 -15.05 -21.12
CA PRO A 174 14.33 -15.71 -19.83
C PRO A 174 15.18 -15.05 -18.73
N ASN A 175 15.57 -13.78 -18.86
CA ASN A 175 16.69 -13.24 -18.05
C ASN A 175 16.35 -12.21 -16.97
N GLN A 176 15.08 -11.98 -16.64
CA GLN A 176 14.78 -11.17 -15.44
C GLN A 176 14.50 -12.10 -14.27
N ASN A 177 15.29 -11.95 -13.21
CA ASN A 177 15.12 -12.66 -11.96
C ASN A 177 14.11 -11.86 -11.11
N TYR A 178 13.00 -12.49 -10.69
CA TYR A 178 12.00 -11.87 -9.82
C TYR A 178 12.52 -11.50 -8.42
N LEU A 179 13.78 -11.82 -8.15
CA LEU A 179 14.51 -11.41 -6.95
C LEU A 179 15.32 -10.12 -7.17
N GLU A 180 15.23 -9.49 -8.34
CA GLU A 180 15.89 -8.21 -8.63
C GLU A 180 14.94 -7.02 -8.47
N CYS A 181 15.50 -5.86 -8.13
CA CYS A 181 14.76 -4.60 -8.07
C CYS A 181 14.56 -4.02 -9.47
N ASN A 182 13.30 -3.82 -9.87
CA ASN A 182 12.93 -3.34 -11.19
C ASN A 182 11.72 -2.39 -11.15
N LYS A 183 11.65 -1.49 -12.12
CA LYS A 183 10.48 -0.63 -12.35
C LYS A 183 9.85 -0.99 -13.69
N PHE A 184 8.57 -1.33 -13.67
CA PHE A 184 7.80 -1.74 -14.85
C PHE A 184 6.72 -0.73 -15.15
N LYS A 185 6.44 -0.44 -16.42
CA LYS A 185 5.47 0.58 -16.84
C LYS A 185 4.41 0.04 -17.79
N THR A 186 4.65 -1.12 -18.38
CA THR A 186 3.78 -1.70 -19.41
C THR A 186 3.13 -2.97 -18.89
N ASP A 187 1.95 -3.28 -19.43
CA ASP A 187 1.22 -4.50 -19.08
C ASP A 187 2.04 -5.76 -19.35
N LYS A 188 2.76 -5.79 -20.48
CA LYS A 188 3.64 -6.91 -20.83
C LYS A 188 4.72 -7.16 -19.78
N GLU A 189 5.39 -6.10 -19.30
CA GLU A 189 6.40 -6.22 -18.26
C GLU A 189 5.79 -6.71 -16.93
N VAL A 190 4.60 -6.21 -16.57
CA VAL A 190 3.89 -6.64 -15.35
C VAL A 190 3.48 -8.10 -15.42
N VAL A 191 2.96 -8.56 -16.57
CA VAL A 191 2.64 -9.98 -16.77
C VAL A 191 3.91 -10.84 -16.72
N GLN A 192 5.03 -10.36 -17.27
CA GLN A 192 6.31 -11.07 -17.20
C GLN A 192 6.78 -11.27 -15.76
N ILE A 193 6.81 -10.21 -14.94
CA ILE A 193 7.23 -10.35 -13.54
C ILE A 193 6.24 -11.18 -12.73
N ALA A 194 4.93 -11.04 -12.98
CA ALA A 194 3.92 -11.88 -12.34
C ALA A 194 4.18 -13.37 -12.68
N THR A 195 4.49 -13.68 -13.94
CA THR A 195 4.77 -15.04 -14.39
C THR A 195 6.04 -15.60 -13.74
N GLN A 196 7.06 -14.76 -13.55
CA GLN A 196 8.27 -15.17 -12.83
C GLN A 196 7.96 -15.44 -11.35
N LEU A 197 7.13 -14.66 -10.69
CA LEU A 197 6.64 -14.97 -9.33
C LEU A 197 5.92 -16.33 -9.28
N ARG A 198 5.03 -16.57 -10.25
CA ARG A 198 4.30 -17.85 -10.37
C ARG A 198 5.23 -19.06 -10.58
N LYS A 199 6.32 -18.90 -11.33
CA LYS A 199 7.25 -20.00 -11.68
C LYS A 199 8.48 -20.10 -10.76
N GLY A 200 8.73 -19.07 -9.94
CA GLY A 200 9.89 -18.99 -9.05
C GLY A 200 9.88 -20.02 -7.92
N SER A 201 10.84 -19.91 -7.01
CA SER A 201 10.89 -20.71 -5.79
C SER A 201 11.77 -20.01 -4.74
N PHE A 202 11.38 -20.09 -3.47
CA PHE A 202 12.24 -19.72 -2.33
C PHE A 202 13.10 -20.89 -1.81
N ASP A 203 13.18 -21.99 -2.55
CA ASP A 203 14.02 -23.14 -2.22
C ASP A 203 15.47 -22.71 -1.93
N GLY A 204 15.99 -23.18 -0.79
CA GLY A 204 17.35 -22.88 -0.34
C GLY A 204 17.53 -21.50 0.31
N MET A 205 16.46 -20.70 0.45
CA MET A 205 16.50 -19.42 1.17
C MET A 205 15.92 -19.58 2.57
N GLU A 206 16.63 -19.11 3.59
CA GLU A 206 16.11 -19.03 4.96
C GLU A 206 15.13 -17.85 5.12
N THR A 207 15.40 -16.75 4.41
CA THR A 207 14.53 -15.58 4.38
C THR A 207 14.49 -15.02 2.97
N ALA A 208 13.28 -14.70 2.50
CA ALA A 208 13.06 -14.02 1.24
C ALA A 208 11.89 -13.04 1.41
N VAL A 209 12.03 -11.84 0.86
CA VAL A 209 10.97 -10.83 0.86
C VAL A 209 10.89 -10.20 -0.51
N VAL A 210 9.72 -10.31 -1.14
CA VAL A 210 9.42 -9.70 -2.43
C VAL A 210 8.29 -8.70 -2.23
N ILE A 211 8.50 -7.46 -2.66
CA ILE A 211 7.51 -6.38 -2.53
C ILE A 211 7.22 -5.79 -3.91
N SER A 212 5.95 -5.72 -4.28
CA SER A 212 5.53 -5.07 -5.52
C SER A 212 4.50 -3.99 -5.19
N GLU A 213 4.83 -2.72 -5.45
CA GLU A 213 4.00 -1.56 -5.14
C GLU A 213 3.62 -0.81 -6.43
N ILE A 214 2.32 -0.58 -6.64
CA ILE A 214 1.84 0.23 -7.76
C ILE A 214 1.83 1.70 -7.35
N LYS A 215 2.50 2.52 -8.14
CA LYS A 215 2.49 3.97 -8.01
C LYS A 215 1.80 4.59 -9.20
N GLN A 216 1.00 5.61 -8.92
CA GLN A 216 0.23 6.32 -9.93
C GLN A 216 0.28 7.82 -9.65
N THR A 217 0.50 8.58 -10.71
CA THR A 217 0.27 10.03 -10.79
C THR A 217 -0.86 10.28 -11.80
N GLU A 218 -1.22 11.55 -12.03
CA GLU A 218 -2.20 11.90 -13.06
C GLU A 218 -1.78 11.48 -14.48
N SER A 219 -0.47 11.34 -14.73
CA SER A 219 0.09 11.12 -16.07
C SER A 219 0.82 9.79 -16.25
N GLU A 220 1.16 9.09 -15.16
CA GLU A 220 1.98 7.88 -15.22
C GLU A 220 1.53 6.85 -14.18
N ARG A 221 1.54 5.57 -14.56
CA ARG A 221 1.41 4.41 -13.67
C ARG A 221 2.65 3.53 -13.84
N TRP A 222 3.23 3.07 -12.74
CA TRP A 222 4.33 2.11 -12.77
C TRP A 222 4.29 1.16 -11.57
N LEU A 223 4.81 -0.04 -11.77
CA LEU A 223 5.06 -1.03 -10.74
C LEU A 223 6.50 -0.87 -10.24
N ASN A 224 6.66 -0.65 -8.95
CA ASN A 224 7.94 -0.68 -8.27
C ASN A 224 8.11 -2.06 -7.61
N HIS A 225 8.94 -2.91 -8.21
CA HIS A 225 9.19 -4.26 -7.75
C HIS A 225 10.55 -4.32 -7.06
N ARG A 226 10.57 -4.89 -5.86
CA ARG A 226 11.77 -5.09 -5.04
C ARG A 226 11.88 -6.56 -4.70
N GLY A 227 12.72 -7.27 -5.44
CA GLY A 227 13.00 -8.67 -5.19
C GLY A 227 14.04 -8.89 -4.09
N ASN A 228 13.88 -9.99 -3.36
CA ASN A 228 14.70 -10.43 -2.22
C ASN A 228 15.32 -9.31 -1.34
N VAL A 229 14.47 -8.46 -0.78
CA VAL A 229 14.89 -7.30 0.04
C VAL A 229 15.73 -7.72 1.25
N ALA A 230 15.56 -8.94 1.76
CA ALA A 230 16.38 -9.49 2.83
C ALA A 230 17.86 -9.73 2.41
N SER A 231 18.12 -9.98 1.12
CA SER A 231 19.48 -10.21 0.62
C SER A 231 20.24 -8.93 0.25
N LEU A 232 19.52 -7.87 -0.10
CA LEU A 232 20.11 -6.59 -0.55
C LEU A 232 20.87 -5.85 0.56
N THR A 233 20.64 -6.21 1.82
CA THR A 233 21.28 -5.58 2.99
C THR A 233 22.35 -6.45 3.66
N ALA A 234 22.61 -7.67 3.15
CA ALA A 234 23.71 -8.52 3.62
C ALA A 234 25.08 -8.15 3.02
N LYS A 235 25.12 -7.31 1.96
CA LYS A 235 26.34 -6.68 1.47
C LYS A 235 26.33 -5.20 1.81
N PRO A 236 27.16 -4.71 2.75
CA PRO A 236 27.52 -3.31 2.75
C PRO A 236 28.33 -3.09 1.48
N GLU A 237 27.69 -2.55 0.44
CA GLU A 237 28.40 -2.04 -0.72
C GLU A 237 29.20 -0.84 -0.22
N VAL A 238 30.48 -1.09 0.10
CA VAL A 238 31.48 -0.03 0.23
C VAL A 238 31.50 0.65 -1.12
N ILE A 239 30.79 1.78 -1.22
CA ILE A 239 30.95 2.72 -2.32
C ILE A 239 32.36 3.26 -2.16
N GLU A 240 33.36 2.54 -2.68
CA GLU A 240 34.63 3.14 -3.05
C GLU A 240 34.28 4.14 -4.16
N GLN A 241 34.03 5.38 -3.74
CA GLN A 241 34.14 6.52 -4.62
C GLN A 241 35.51 6.44 -5.27
N LYS A 242 35.50 6.01 -6.54
CA LYS A 242 36.61 6.10 -7.47
C LYS A 242 36.89 7.59 -7.67
N VAL A 243 37.63 8.18 -6.73
CA VAL A 243 38.27 9.47 -6.93
C VAL A 243 39.26 9.24 -8.07
N LYS A 244 39.01 9.91 -9.19
CA LYS A 244 39.96 10.01 -10.30
C LYS A 244 41.25 10.62 -9.74
N GLU A 245 42.24 9.79 -9.46
CA GLU A 245 43.64 10.21 -9.47
C GLU A 245 44.10 10.25 -10.92
N ASP A 246 44.17 11.45 -11.47
CA ASP A 246 45.08 11.75 -12.57
C ASP A 246 46.09 12.80 -12.07
N SER A 247 47.31 12.30 -11.88
CA SER A 247 48.60 12.95 -12.09
C SER A 247 48.87 14.33 -11.47
N PHE A 248 49.82 14.39 -10.54
CA PHE A 248 51.12 15.03 -10.79
C PHE A 248 52.14 14.59 -9.70
N SER A 249 53.28 14.08 -10.14
CA SER A 249 54.49 13.90 -9.35
C SER A 249 55.04 15.24 -8.88
N GLU A 250 55.59 15.34 -7.67
CA GLU A 250 57.04 15.45 -7.39
C GLU A 250 57.28 15.74 -5.89
N ALA A 251 58.48 15.37 -5.43
CA ALA A 251 58.93 15.29 -4.04
C ALA A 251 58.89 16.62 -3.26
N ILE A 252 58.88 16.52 -1.91
CA ILE A 252 59.92 17.05 -1.00
C ILE A 252 59.55 16.77 0.47
N ASP A 253 60.63 16.54 1.21
CA ASP A 253 60.93 16.34 2.63
C ASP A 253 60.10 17.02 3.74
N GLY A 254 60.34 16.54 4.96
CA GLY A 254 59.57 16.74 6.19
C GLY A 254 59.32 18.17 6.68
N SER A 255 58.33 18.32 7.56
CA SER A 255 58.42 19.13 8.80
C SER A 255 57.12 19.09 9.60
N ALA A 256 57.27 19.03 10.92
CA ALA A 256 56.22 19.16 11.92
C ALA A 256 55.51 20.54 11.84
N GLY A 257 54.20 20.58 12.08
CA GLY A 257 53.43 21.82 12.08
C GLY A 257 52.03 21.69 12.67
N ARG A 258 51.89 22.18 13.89
CA ARG A 258 50.68 22.38 14.72
C ARG A 258 49.79 23.51 14.17
N SER A 259 48.46 23.42 14.39
CA SER A 259 47.38 24.46 14.39
C SER A 259 46.19 24.03 13.52
N GLU A 260 44.90 24.34 13.73
CA GLU A 260 44.04 24.92 14.76
C GLU A 260 42.58 24.60 14.30
N PRO A 261 41.55 24.69 15.16
CA PRO A 261 40.21 24.18 14.86
C PRO A 261 39.42 25.13 13.94
N LYS A 262 38.94 24.62 12.80
CA LYS A 262 38.04 25.39 11.91
C LYS A 262 36.58 25.34 12.39
N LYS A 263 36.06 26.54 12.67
CA LYS A 263 34.65 26.91 12.90
C LYS A 263 33.68 26.21 11.94
N LYS A 264 32.63 25.59 12.51
CA LYS A 264 31.39 25.25 11.80
C LYS A 264 30.54 26.51 11.65
N THR A 265 30.36 26.98 10.43
CA THR A 265 29.31 27.94 10.04
C THR A 265 28.03 27.15 9.71
N SER A 266 27.00 27.30 10.54
CA SER A 266 25.66 26.77 10.30
C SER A 266 24.90 27.69 9.33
N SER A 267 24.62 27.20 8.12
CA SER A 267 23.64 27.81 7.21
C SER A 267 22.27 27.18 7.44
N HIS A 268 21.37 27.88 8.10
CA HIS A 268 19.95 27.53 8.12
C HIS A 268 19.32 27.80 6.75
N PRO A 269 18.62 26.84 6.12
CA PRO A 269 17.86 27.09 4.90
C PRO A 269 16.57 27.87 5.21
N PRO A 270 16.05 28.68 4.26
CA PRO A 270 14.95 29.60 4.49
C PRO A 270 13.59 28.88 4.69
N LYS A 271 12.81 29.42 5.64
CA LYS A 271 11.51 28.93 6.13
C LYS A 271 10.40 28.99 5.06
N ARG A 272 10.33 28.00 4.16
CA ARG A 272 9.23 27.85 3.19
C ARG A 272 7.85 27.60 3.84
N GLY A 273 7.80 27.16 5.11
CA GLY A 273 6.55 26.89 5.82
C GLY A 273 5.72 28.13 6.20
N VAL A 274 6.35 29.32 6.32
CA VAL A 274 5.64 30.53 6.76
C VAL A 274 4.78 31.12 5.65
N VAL A 275 5.23 31.02 4.40
CA VAL A 275 4.47 31.53 3.23
C VAL A 275 3.23 30.68 2.97
N ALA A 276 3.34 29.35 3.09
CA ALA A 276 2.19 28.45 2.95
C ALA A 276 1.11 28.71 4.01
N LEU A 277 1.52 28.97 5.26
CA LEU A 277 0.60 29.28 6.35
C LEU A 277 -0.18 30.58 6.11
N LEU A 278 0.48 31.63 5.61
CA LEU A 278 -0.16 32.91 5.30
C LEU A 278 -1.19 32.78 4.16
N LEU A 279 -0.93 31.94 3.16
CA LEU A 279 -1.88 31.69 2.07
C LEU A 279 -3.14 30.95 2.56
N ILE A 280 -2.98 29.98 3.46
CA ILE A 280 -4.10 29.25 4.06
C ILE A 280 -4.98 30.20 4.88
N ILE A 281 -4.36 31.08 5.70
CA ILE A 281 -5.09 32.06 6.50
C ILE A 281 -5.86 33.03 5.59
N SER A 282 -5.24 33.51 4.51
CA SER A 282 -5.90 34.39 3.53
C SER A 282 -7.11 33.71 2.87
N LEU A 283 -7.02 32.41 2.56
CA LEU A 283 -8.12 31.65 1.96
C LEU A 283 -9.30 31.49 2.93
N ILE A 284 -9.01 31.22 4.20
CA ILE A 284 -10.04 31.10 5.25
C ILE A 284 -10.79 32.43 5.44
N ILE A 285 -10.08 33.56 5.44
CA ILE A 285 -10.69 34.88 5.55
C ILE A 285 -11.61 35.16 4.36
N LEU A 286 -11.17 34.84 3.14
CA LEU A 286 -11.99 35.01 1.92
C LEU A 286 -13.28 34.18 2.00
N LEU A 287 -13.20 32.93 2.45
CA LEU A 287 -14.36 32.05 2.61
C LEU A 287 -15.35 32.58 3.67
N MET A 288 -14.85 33.14 4.78
CA MET A 288 -15.71 33.77 5.78
C MET A 288 -16.45 35.00 5.24
N ILE A 289 -15.77 35.82 4.43
CA ILE A 289 -16.38 37.00 3.79
C ILE A 289 -17.49 36.55 2.81
N LEU A 290 -17.23 35.54 1.98
CA LEU A 290 -18.22 35.00 1.04
C LEU A 290 -19.44 34.40 1.77
N TRP A 291 -19.21 33.72 2.89
CA TRP A 291 -20.28 33.17 3.71
C TRP A 291 -21.13 34.27 4.36
N ALA A 292 -20.50 35.32 4.89
CA ALA A 292 -21.19 36.48 5.45
C ALA A 292 -21.99 37.26 4.38
N ALA A 293 -21.45 37.41 3.17
CA ALA A 293 -22.17 38.03 2.06
C ALA A 293 -23.40 37.20 1.66
N ARG A 294 -23.26 35.87 1.62
CA ARG A 294 -24.38 34.96 1.31
C ARG A 294 -25.50 35.05 2.35
N THR A 295 -25.17 35.10 3.64
CA THR A 295 -26.18 35.21 4.71
C THR A 295 -26.90 36.55 4.66
N GLN A 296 -26.20 37.65 4.35
CA GLN A 296 -26.87 38.95 4.15
C GLN A 296 -27.86 38.94 2.98
N VAL A 297 -27.47 38.37 1.83
CA VAL A 297 -28.37 38.26 0.67
C VAL A 297 -29.61 37.43 1.00
N PHE A 298 -29.43 36.31 1.72
CA PHE A 298 -30.55 35.46 2.12
C PHE A 298 -31.54 36.18 3.04
N ASN A 299 -31.04 36.93 4.04
CA ASN A 299 -31.89 37.70 4.95
C ASN A 299 -32.70 38.79 4.21
N ILE A 300 -32.10 39.45 3.21
CA ILE A 300 -32.79 40.45 2.39
C ILE A 300 -33.94 39.81 1.61
N LEU A 301 -33.70 38.65 0.97
CA LEU A 301 -34.73 37.94 0.20
C LEU A 301 -35.89 37.48 1.10
N GLN A 302 -35.60 37.02 2.32
CA GLN A 302 -36.64 36.61 3.26
C GLN A 302 -37.52 37.79 3.70
N SER A 303 -36.92 38.96 3.95
CA SER A 303 -37.68 40.17 4.33
C SER A 303 -38.65 40.68 3.26
N GLN A 304 -38.36 40.42 1.97
CA GLN A 304 -39.25 40.77 0.86
C GLN A 304 -40.42 39.79 0.71
N SER A 305 -40.23 38.52 1.11
CA SER A 305 -41.30 37.51 1.07
C SER A 305 -42.40 37.80 2.10
N ASP A 306 -42.02 38.25 3.30
CA ASP A 306 -42.99 38.46 4.39
C ASP A 306 -43.87 39.70 4.19
N SER A 307 -43.38 40.69 3.43
CA SER A 307 -44.09 41.94 3.16
C SER A 307 -45.14 41.86 2.05
N GLN A 308 -45.29 40.72 1.36
CA GLN A 308 -46.34 40.48 0.35
C GLN A 308 -47.53 39.64 0.86
N SER A 309 -47.59 39.29 2.15
CA SER A 309 -48.76 38.64 2.72
C SER A 309 -49.92 39.64 2.90
N VAL A 310 -50.73 39.78 1.85
CA VAL A 310 -51.96 40.58 1.85
C VAL A 310 -52.92 40.04 2.91
N PRO A 311 -53.48 40.87 3.79
CA PRO A 311 -54.46 40.41 4.77
C PRO A 311 -55.72 39.96 4.02
N THR A 312 -56.03 38.67 4.12
CA THR A 312 -57.28 38.10 3.64
C THR A 312 -58.42 38.77 4.41
N MET A 313 -59.12 39.72 3.74
CA MET A 313 -60.31 40.33 4.30
C MET A 313 -61.36 39.24 4.53
N MET A 314 -61.73 39.08 5.80
CA MET A 314 -62.94 38.36 6.20
C MET A 314 -64.15 39.02 5.53
N GLN A 315 -64.78 38.31 4.61
CA GLN A 315 -66.18 38.55 4.27
C GLN A 315 -67.02 37.96 5.40
N ASN A 316 -67.57 38.84 6.22
CA ASN A 316 -68.74 38.52 7.03
C ASN A 316 -70.01 38.89 6.23
N GLU A 317 -71.04 38.10 6.52
CA GLU A 317 -72.42 38.03 6.00
C GLU A 317 -73.10 39.36 5.64
#